data_AF-A0A438GC74-F1
#
_entry.id   AF-A0A438GC74-F1
#
_cell.length_a   1.000
_cell.length_b   1.000
_cell.length_c   1.000
_cell.angle_alpha   90.00
_cell.angle_beta   90.00
_cell.angle_gamma   90.00
#
_symmetry.space_group_name_H-M   'P 1'
#
loop_
_entity.id
_entity.type
_entity.pdbx_description
1 polymer ?
#
loop_
_entity_poly.entity_id
_entity_poly.type
_entity_poly.pdbx_seq_one_letter_code
_entity_poly.pdbx_strand_id
1 'polypeptide(L)'
;MEFMRVAKELTVHSKNNNRGIITFGDGDGWEKQKNTSSFRLFFNEYLIHYQALLESMEWTFPTHFAEARIAMECLFVAPHVSSLGWFQKWEEMKGGDSNVDSILGLEGWRVSQESLMEAKQMVREGESKYGVKIEGNNMNMMVLEWRGAPLVRVSAWR
;
A
#
# COMPACT_ATOMS: atom_id res chain seq x y z
N MET A 1 -13.44 1.46 5.49
CA MET A 1 -13.82 2.49 6.49
C MET A 1 -14.21 1.88 7.83
N GLU A 2 -15.02 0.82 7.87
CA GLU A 2 -15.39 0.11 9.10
C GLU A 2 -14.21 -0.31 9.97
N PHE A 3 -13.19 -0.93 9.35
CA PHE A 3 -11.98 -1.38 10.04
C PHE A 3 -11.30 -0.25 10.84
N MET A 4 -11.07 0.91 10.20
CA MET A 4 -10.40 2.04 10.84
C MET A 4 -11.24 2.64 11.98
N ARG A 5 -12.58 2.64 11.84
CA ARG A 5 -13.49 3.04 12.91
C ARG A 5 -13.38 2.12 14.12
N VAL A 6 -13.47 0.81 13.91
CA VAL A 6 -13.36 -0.20 14.97
C VAL A 6 -11.97 -0.15 15.63
N ALA A 7 -10.91 -0.02 14.83
CA ALA A 7 -9.54 0.10 15.34
C ALA A 7 -9.39 1.35 16.24
N LYS A 8 -9.99 2.49 15.86
CA LYS A 8 -10.01 3.69 16.68
C LYS A 8 -10.76 3.49 18.00
N GLU A 9 -11.91 2.83 17.96
CA GLU A 9 -12.66 2.54 19.19
C GLU A 9 -11.82 1.70 20.16
N LEU A 10 -11.07 0.71 19.67
CA LEU A 10 -10.18 -0.10 20.50
C LEU A 10 -9.04 0.69 21.14
N THR A 11 -8.50 1.72 20.48
CA THR A 11 -7.41 2.54 21.05
C THR A 11 -7.89 3.52 22.13
N VAL A 12 -9.16 3.93 22.11
CA VAL A 12 -9.76 4.84 23.11
C VAL A 12 -10.07 4.16 24.45
N HIS A 13 -10.37 2.86 24.45
CA HIS A 13 -10.74 2.12 25.66
C HIS A 13 -9.54 1.63 26.51
N SER A 14 -8.31 1.99 26.13
CA SER A 14 -7.12 1.68 26.92
C SER A 14 -7.08 2.56 28.18
N LYS A 15 -7.10 1.92 29.36
CA LYS A 15 -7.08 2.60 30.68
C LYS A 15 -5.82 3.44 30.96
N ASN A 16 -4.79 3.30 30.14
CA ASN A 16 -3.59 4.13 30.21
C ASN A 16 -3.69 5.23 29.16
N ASN A 17 -3.37 6.49 29.53
CA ASN A 17 -3.34 7.67 28.65
C ASN A 17 -2.44 7.55 27.38
N ASN A 18 -1.89 6.37 27.10
CA ASN A 18 -1.21 6.03 25.87
C ASN A 18 -2.24 5.72 24.78
N ARG A 19 -2.59 6.74 24.01
CA ARG A 19 -3.26 6.56 22.70
C ARG A 19 -2.38 5.65 21.83
N GLY A 20 -2.90 4.49 21.44
CA GLY A 20 -2.21 3.54 20.55
C GLY A 20 -2.00 4.11 19.14
N ILE A 21 -1.15 3.44 18.36
CA ILE A 21 -0.91 3.76 16.95
C ILE A 21 -1.61 2.71 16.10
N ILE A 22 -2.33 3.14 15.08
CA ILE A 22 -2.94 2.27 14.07
C ILE A 22 -2.04 2.29 12.85
N THR A 23 -1.59 1.12 12.41
CA THR A 23 -0.87 0.96 11.12
C THR A 23 -1.79 0.28 10.11
N PHE A 24 -1.80 0.78 8.88
CA PHE A 24 -2.61 0.26 7.79
C PHE A 24 -1.74 0.02 6.56
N GLY A 25 -1.75 -1.22 6.05
CA GLY A 25 -1.03 -1.63 4.86
C GLY A 25 -1.95 -1.72 3.65
N ASP A 26 -1.59 -1.05 2.57
CA ASP A 26 -2.26 -1.10 1.26
C ASP A 26 -1.29 -1.62 0.20
N GLY A 27 -1.58 -2.82 -0.31
CA GLY A 27 -0.82 -3.46 -1.39
C GLY A 27 -1.47 -3.34 -2.77
N ASP A 28 -2.59 -2.64 -2.89
CA ASP A 28 -3.46 -2.65 -4.07
C ASP A 28 -3.37 -1.32 -4.87
N GLY A 29 -2.45 -0.43 -4.46
CA GLY A 29 -2.20 0.85 -5.12
C GLY A 29 -3.27 1.92 -4.89
N TRP A 30 -4.22 1.68 -3.98
CA TRP A 30 -5.49 2.39 -3.81
C TRP A 30 -5.34 3.91 -3.71
N GLU A 31 -4.39 4.42 -2.91
CA GLU A 31 -4.35 5.84 -2.56
C GLU A 31 -3.85 6.78 -3.67
N LYS A 32 -2.95 6.33 -4.56
CA LYS A 32 -2.50 7.16 -5.70
C LYS A 32 -3.60 7.35 -6.76
N GLN A 33 -4.56 6.43 -6.80
CA GLN A 33 -5.50 6.28 -7.92
C GLN A 33 -6.79 7.07 -7.74
N LYS A 34 -7.06 7.57 -6.53
CA LYS A 34 -8.22 8.40 -6.17
C LYS A 34 -8.38 9.67 -7.02
N ASN A 35 -7.30 10.16 -7.64
CA ASN A 35 -7.29 11.39 -8.43
C ASN A 35 -7.28 11.15 -9.96
N THR A 36 -7.55 9.93 -10.43
CA THR A 36 -7.55 9.65 -11.87
C THR A 36 -8.85 10.11 -12.53
N SER A 37 -8.75 11.04 -13.49
CA SER A 37 -9.90 11.61 -14.21
C SER A 37 -10.58 10.66 -15.20
N SER A 38 -9.94 9.54 -15.54
CA SER A 38 -10.45 8.57 -16.52
C SER A 38 -10.05 7.14 -16.21
N PHE A 39 -10.87 6.18 -16.63
CA PHE A 39 -10.61 4.75 -16.47
C PHE A 39 -9.32 4.33 -17.18
N ARG A 40 -8.98 4.96 -18.31
CA ARG A 40 -7.74 4.65 -19.03
C ARG A 40 -6.50 4.90 -18.18
N LEU A 41 -6.46 6.03 -17.46
CA LEU A 41 -5.34 6.34 -16.56
C LEU A 41 -5.32 5.36 -15.38
N PHE A 42 -6.48 5.10 -14.78
CA PHE A 42 -6.62 4.10 -13.72
C PHE A 42 -6.10 2.71 -14.14
N PHE A 43 -6.56 2.20 -15.27
CA PHE A 43 -6.14 0.92 -15.83
C PHE A 43 -4.62 0.85 -16.05
N ASN A 44 -4.04 1.93 -16.60
CA ASN A 44 -2.61 1.97 -16.85
C ASN A 44 -1.78 1.94 -15.55
N GLU A 45 -2.22 2.65 -14.51
CA GLU A 45 -1.56 2.62 -13.20
C GLU A 45 -1.64 1.21 -12.55
N TYR A 46 -2.78 0.52 -12.64
CA TYR A 46 -2.90 -0.86 -12.18
C TYR A 46 -2.03 -1.84 -12.96
N LEU A 47 -1.95 -1.66 -14.28
CA LEU A 47 -1.10 -2.47 -15.13
C LEU A 47 0.37 -2.31 -14.73
N ILE A 48 0.83 -1.05 -14.54
CA ILE A 48 2.18 -0.75 -14.07
C ILE A 48 2.43 -1.37 -12.70
N HIS A 49 1.48 -1.25 -11.77
CA HIS A 49 1.60 -1.80 -10.42
C HIS A 49 1.77 -3.33 -10.43
N TYR A 50 0.89 -4.07 -11.10
CA TYR A 50 0.99 -5.54 -11.12
C TYR A 50 2.14 -6.05 -11.97
N GLN A 51 2.50 -5.35 -13.06
CA GLN A 51 3.72 -5.67 -13.79
C GLN A 51 4.94 -5.53 -12.87
N ALA A 52 5.05 -4.42 -12.13
CA ALA A 52 6.15 -4.21 -11.19
C ALA A 52 6.17 -5.29 -10.09
N LEU A 53 5.01 -5.69 -9.57
CA LEU A 53 4.90 -6.76 -8.59
C LEU A 53 5.44 -8.10 -9.13
N LEU A 54 4.99 -8.51 -10.33
CA LEU A 54 5.43 -9.74 -10.98
C LEU A 54 6.94 -9.71 -11.31
N GLU A 55 7.43 -8.60 -11.87
CA GLU A 55 8.87 -8.40 -12.10
C GLU A 55 9.69 -8.51 -10.80
N SER A 56 9.15 -7.98 -9.70
CA SER A 56 9.80 -8.04 -8.39
C SER A 56 9.89 -9.47 -7.85
N MET A 57 8.84 -10.27 -8.07
CA MET A 57 8.80 -11.68 -7.69
C MET A 57 9.78 -12.50 -8.53
N GLU A 58 9.78 -12.31 -9.85
CA GLU A 58 10.73 -12.97 -10.76
C GLU A 58 12.18 -12.69 -10.38
N TRP A 59 12.51 -11.45 -10.02
CA TRP A 59 13.88 -11.11 -9.63
C TRP A 59 14.26 -11.64 -8.25
N THR A 60 13.31 -11.70 -7.30
CA THR A 60 13.58 -12.08 -5.91
C THR A 60 13.61 -13.59 -5.71
N PHE A 61 12.75 -14.35 -6.39
CA PHE A 61 12.69 -15.79 -6.24
C PHE A 61 13.88 -16.47 -6.93
N PRO A 62 14.67 -17.29 -6.20
CA PRO A 62 15.67 -18.16 -6.82
C PRO A 62 15.05 -19.09 -7.86
N THR A 63 15.80 -19.44 -8.90
CA THR A 63 15.30 -20.27 -10.02
C THR A 63 14.78 -21.65 -9.59
N HIS A 64 15.32 -22.22 -8.51
CA HIS A 64 14.87 -23.49 -7.94
C HIS A 64 13.58 -23.39 -7.10
N PHE A 65 13.03 -22.18 -6.92
CA PHE A 65 11.73 -21.93 -6.31
C PHE A 65 10.70 -21.43 -7.34
N ALA A 66 10.86 -21.80 -8.61
CA ALA A 66 9.97 -21.39 -9.69
C ALA A 66 8.51 -21.78 -9.44
N GLU A 67 8.25 -22.97 -8.91
CA GLU A 67 6.90 -23.45 -8.57
C GLU A 67 6.28 -22.63 -7.45
N ALA A 68 7.07 -22.25 -6.44
CA ALA A 68 6.60 -21.40 -5.35
C ALA A 68 6.27 -19.99 -5.88
N ARG A 69 7.10 -19.44 -6.78
CA ARG A 69 6.78 -18.17 -7.47
C ARG A 69 5.48 -18.30 -8.25
N ILE A 70 5.33 -19.33 -9.09
CA ILE A 70 4.11 -19.55 -9.89
C ILE A 70 2.88 -19.68 -8.98
N ALA A 71 2.99 -20.42 -7.87
CA ALA A 71 1.90 -20.54 -6.91
C ALA A 71 1.54 -19.17 -6.32
N MET A 72 2.52 -18.34 -5.97
CA MET A 72 2.27 -16.99 -5.45
C MET A 72 1.59 -16.08 -6.49
N GLU A 73 2.06 -16.12 -7.74
CA GLU A 73 1.50 -15.37 -8.86
C GLU A 73 0.05 -15.79 -9.13
N CYS A 74 -0.21 -17.10 -9.22
CA CYS A 74 -1.54 -17.63 -9.54
C CYS A 74 -2.54 -17.46 -8.40
N LEU A 75 -2.13 -17.63 -7.14
CA LEU A 75 -3.04 -17.65 -6.00
C LEU A 75 -3.28 -16.25 -5.41
N PHE A 76 -2.30 -15.36 -5.46
CA PHE A 76 -2.39 -14.05 -4.80
C PHE A 76 -2.37 -12.86 -5.75
N VAL A 77 -1.78 -12.98 -6.96
CA VAL A 77 -1.71 -11.86 -7.90
C VAL A 77 -2.80 -11.95 -8.98
N ALA A 78 -2.86 -13.05 -9.72
CA ALA A 78 -3.77 -13.25 -10.84
C ALA A 78 -5.25 -12.95 -10.54
N PRO A 79 -5.81 -13.31 -9.36
CA PRO A 79 -7.21 -12.99 -9.04
C PRO A 79 -7.52 -11.49 -9.01
N HIS A 80 -6.50 -10.66 -8.78
CA HIS A 80 -6.66 -9.21 -8.72
C HIS A 80 -6.40 -8.52 -10.07
N VAL A 81 -5.96 -9.25 -11.10
CA VAL A 81 -5.71 -8.73 -12.44
C VAL A 81 -6.94 -8.96 -13.34
N SER A 82 -7.97 -8.15 -13.15
CA SER A 82 -9.24 -8.26 -13.88
C SER A 82 -9.69 -6.89 -14.39
N SER A 83 -9.83 -6.74 -15.70
CA SER A 83 -10.30 -5.47 -16.31
C SER A 83 -11.70 -5.09 -15.83
N LEU A 84 -12.59 -6.07 -15.66
CA LEU A 84 -13.94 -5.86 -15.12
C LEU A 84 -13.89 -5.47 -13.64
N GLY A 85 -13.08 -6.16 -12.84
CA GLY A 85 -12.91 -5.85 -11.42
C GLY A 85 -12.33 -4.45 -11.21
N TRP A 86 -11.33 -4.07 -12.00
CA TRP A 86 -10.76 -2.72 -11.99
C TRP A 86 -11.77 -1.65 -12.41
N PHE A 87 -12.61 -1.93 -13.40
CA PHE A 87 -13.66 -1.00 -13.82
C PHE A 87 -14.69 -0.76 -12.71
N GLN A 88 -15.16 -1.82 -12.07
CA GLN A 88 -16.09 -1.73 -10.93
C GLN A 88 -15.48 -0.91 -9.80
N LYS A 89 -14.22 -1.21 -9.44
CA LYS A 89 -13.47 -0.50 -8.42
C LYS A 89 -13.30 1.00 -8.72
N TRP A 90 -13.02 1.34 -9.98
CA TRP A 90 -12.91 2.74 -10.41
C TRP A 90 -14.24 3.49 -10.30
N GLU A 91 -15.36 2.86 -10.67
CA GLU A 91 -16.69 3.45 -10.50
C GLU A 91 -17.06 3.64 -9.02
N GLU A 92 -16.70 2.69 -8.15
CA GLU A 92 -16.87 2.84 -6.69
C GLU A 92 -16.06 4.03 -6.15
N MET A 93 -14.82 4.23 -6.64
CA MET A 93 -13.98 5.35 -6.22
C MET A 93 -14.52 6.71 -6.66
N LYS A 94 -15.11 6.81 -7.86
CA LYS A 94 -15.73 8.06 -8.34
C LYS A 94 -16.89 8.53 -7.47
N GLY A 95 -17.62 7.59 -6.86
CA GLY A 95 -18.80 7.89 -6.05
C GLY A 95 -18.51 8.24 -4.60
N GLY A 96 -17.27 8.12 -4.13
CA GLY A 96 -16.92 8.21 -2.72
C GLY A 96 -15.95 9.34 -2.38
N ASP A 97 -16.42 10.31 -1.58
CA ASP A 97 -15.56 11.30 -0.92
C ASP A 97 -14.77 10.60 0.20
N SER A 98 -13.60 10.07 -0.15
CA SER A 98 -12.84 9.12 0.67
C SER A 98 -11.71 9.76 1.45
N ASN A 99 -11.93 10.97 1.97
CA ASN A 99 -11.06 11.55 2.99
C ASN A 99 -11.28 10.83 4.33
N VAL A 100 -10.60 9.69 4.48
CA VAL A 100 -10.59 8.88 5.70
C VAL A 100 -10.21 9.72 6.92
N ASP A 101 -9.27 10.64 6.71
CA ASP A 101 -8.69 11.55 7.71
C ASP A 101 -9.76 12.46 8.33
N SER A 102 -10.61 13.07 7.51
CA SER A 102 -11.66 13.99 7.98
C SER A 102 -12.86 13.26 8.57
N ILE A 103 -13.18 12.06 8.07
CA ILE A 103 -14.34 11.27 8.52
C ILE A 103 -14.10 10.62 9.89
N LEU A 104 -12.85 10.22 10.17
CA LEU A 104 -12.51 9.51 11.42
C LEU A 104 -11.79 10.39 12.43
N GLY A 105 -11.39 11.62 12.10
CA GLY A 105 -10.66 12.52 13.01
C GLY A 105 -9.40 11.87 13.59
N LEU A 106 -8.69 11.13 12.74
CA LEU A 106 -7.39 10.52 13.04
C LEU A 106 -6.30 11.45 12.52
N GLU A 107 -5.24 11.62 13.30
CA GLU A 107 -4.09 12.40 12.89
C GLU A 107 -3.01 11.49 12.33
N GLY A 108 -2.41 11.88 11.19
CA GLY A 108 -1.28 11.16 10.61
C GLY A 108 -0.11 11.13 11.59
N TRP A 109 0.34 9.92 11.95
CA TRP A 109 1.48 9.73 12.83
C TRP A 109 2.77 9.63 12.01
N ARG A 110 3.69 10.59 12.22
CA ARG A 110 4.94 10.66 11.47
C ARG A 110 5.77 9.38 11.63
N VAL A 111 6.18 8.81 10.50
CA VAL A 111 7.14 7.70 10.46
C VAL A 111 8.53 8.23 10.82
N SER A 112 9.24 7.50 11.69
CA SER A 112 10.58 7.87 12.14
C SER A 112 11.63 7.68 11.03
N GLN A 113 12.72 8.44 11.10
CA GLN A 113 13.83 8.26 10.16
C GLN A 113 14.55 6.93 10.42
N GLU A 114 14.58 6.48 11.66
CA GLU A 114 15.15 5.20 12.08
C GLU A 114 14.40 4.04 11.41
N SER A 115 13.07 4.06 11.44
CA SER A 115 12.25 3.05 10.74
C SER A 115 12.47 3.07 9.22
N LEU A 116 12.67 4.25 8.62
CA LEU A 116 13.01 4.35 7.19
C LEU A 116 14.36 3.71 6.89
N MET A 117 15.37 3.98 7.71
CA MET A 117 16.71 3.41 7.53
C MET A 117 16.71 1.89 7.70
N GLU A 118 15.94 1.36 8.66
CA GLU A 118 15.75 -0.07 8.83
C GLU A 118 15.10 -0.70 7.59
N ALA A 119 14.01 -0.11 7.09
CA ALA A 119 13.33 -0.61 5.89
C ALA A 119 14.24 -0.57 4.64
N LYS A 120 15.02 0.49 4.46
CA LYS A 120 16.03 0.59 3.38
C LYS A 120 17.08 -0.50 3.48
N GLN A 121 17.54 -0.80 4.68
CA GLN A 121 18.49 -1.89 4.92
C GLN A 121 17.87 -3.25 4.60
N MET A 122 16.62 -3.50 5.01
CA MET A 122 15.92 -4.76 4.74
C MET A 122 15.79 -5.04 3.25
N VAL A 123 15.54 -4.01 2.45
CA VAL A 123 15.43 -4.17 0.99
C VAL A 123 16.77 -4.05 0.27
N ARG A 124 17.87 -3.81 0.99
CA ARG A 124 19.21 -3.56 0.43
C ARG A 124 19.18 -2.46 -0.64
N GLU A 125 18.55 -1.33 -0.31
CA GLU A 125 18.42 -0.19 -1.22
C GLU A 125 19.80 0.24 -1.76
N GLY A 126 19.91 0.40 -3.08
CA GLY A 126 21.18 0.69 -3.77
C GLY A 126 21.88 -0.55 -4.35
N GLU A 127 21.65 -1.73 -3.77
CA GLU A 127 22.10 -3.02 -4.32
C GLU A 127 20.96 -3.76 -5.04
N SER A 128 19.75 -3.67 -4.49
CA SER A 128 18.53 -4.20 -5.11
C SER A 128 17.84 -3.14 -5.97
N LYS A 129 16.78 -3.57 -6.68
CA LYS A 129 15.91 -2.66 -7.45
C LYS A 129 14.74 -2.12 -6.62
N TYR A 130 14.66 -2.48 -5.35
CA TYR A 130 13.68 -1.96 -4.42
C TYR A 130 14.13 -0.60 -3.89
N GLY A 131 13.15 0.26 -3.61
CA GLY A 131 13.35 1.52 -2.91
C GLY A 131 12.33 1.70 -1.80
N VAL A 132 12.67 2.49 -0.78
CA VAL A 132 11.76 2.86 0.31
C VAL A 132 11.82 4.36 0.54
N LYS A 133 10.65 4.99 0.66
CA LYS A 133 10.54 6.42 0.96
C LYS A 133 9.40 6.72 1.91
N ILE A 134 9.44 7.91 2.50
CA ILE A 134 8.35 8.46 3.29
C ILE A 134 7.59 9.48 2.44
N GLU A 135 6.27 9.37 2.41
CA GLU A 135 5.34 10.29 1.76
C GLU A 135 4.11 10.55 2.67
N GLY A 136 3.06 11.16 2.12
CA GLY A 136 1.80 11.42 2.84
C GLY A 136 1.78 12.71 3.65
N ASN A 137 0.59 13.08 4.10
CA ASN A 137 0.40 14.25 4.96
C ASN A 137 1.08 13.99 6.32
N ASN A 138 1.83 14.97 6.82
CA ASN A 138 2.65 14.83 8.05
C ASN A 138 3.71 13.72 8.02
N MET A 139 4.11 13.22 6.84
CA MET A 139 5.12 12.15 6.71
C MET A 139 4.67 10.84 7.39
N ASN A 140 3.38 10.53 7.31
CA ASN A 140 2.77 9.40 8.01
C ASN A 140 2.80 8.08 7.24
N MET A 141 3.38 8.07 6.03
CA MET A 141 3.31 6.91 5.14
C MET A 141 4.69 6.48 4.67
N MET A 142 4.96 5.19 4.76
CA MET A 142 6.12 4.54 4.15
C MET A 142 5.68 3.81 2.88
N VAL A 143 6.45 3.96 1.79
CA VAL A 143 6.15 3.37 0.48
C VAL A 143 7.30 2.48 0.05
N LEU A 144 7.01 1.21 -0.21
CA LEU A 144 7.90 0.27 -0.88
C LEU A 144 7.69 0.38 -2.39
N GLU A 145 8.78 0.53 -3.13
CA GLU A 145 8.76 0.67 -4.59
C GLU A 145 9.65 -0.37 -5.26
N TRP A 146 9.29 -0.75 -6.48
CA TRP A 146 10.12 -1.53 -7.40
C TRP A 146 10.44 -0.67 -8.62
N ARG A 147 11.71 -0.31 -8.81
CA ARG A 147 12.14 0.58 -9.92
C ARG A 147 11.33 1.89 -10.00
N GLY A 148 10.92 2.43 -8.84
CA GLY A 148 10.10 3.64 -8.74
C GLY A 148 8.59 3.42 -8.92
N ALA A 149 8.13 2.20 -9.22
CA ALA A 149 6.71 1.84 -9.20
C ALA A 149 6.30 1.44 -7.77
N PRO A 150 5.30 2.08 -7.16
CA PRO A 150 4.85 1.73 -5.81
C PRO A 150 4.20 0.34 -5.75
N LEU A 151 4.63 -0.47 -4.79
CA LEU A 151 4.09 -1.79 -4.52
C LEU A 151 3.20 -1.78 -3.26
N VAL A 152 3.76 -1.37 -2.12
CA VAL A 152 3.05 -1.39 -0.83
C VAL A 152 3.17 -0.05 -0.15
N ARG A 153 2.08 0.41 0.46
CA ARG A 153 2.04 1.59 1.33
C ARG A 153 1.69 1.14 2.74
N VAL A 154 2.37 1.71 3.71
CA VAL A 154 2.04 1.54 5.12
C VAL A 154 1.86 2.92 5.74
N SER A 155 0.65 3.24 6.18
CA SER A 155 0.33 4.49 6.86
C SER A 155 0.16 4.28 8.36
N ALA A 156 0.54 5.29 9.16
CA ALA A 156 0.40 5.29 10.60
C ALA A 156 -0.51 6.43 11.07
N TRP A 157 -1.35 6.14 12.06
CA TRP A 157 -2.43 7.02 12.51
C TRP A 157 -2.57 6.99 14.04
N ARG A 158 -3.02 8.11 14.61
CA ARG A 158 -3.25 8.26 16.06
C ARG A 158 -4.52 9.06 16.36
#